data_AF-A0A3S4EWX0-F1
#
_entry.id   AF-A0A3S4EWX0-F1
#
_cell.length_a   1.000
_cell.length_b   1.000
_cell.length_c   1.000
_cell.angle_alpha   90.00
_cell.angle_beta   90.00
_cell.angle_gamma   90.00
#
_symmetry.space_group_name_H-M   'P 1'
#
loop_
_entity.id
_entity.type
_entity.pdbx_description
1 polymer ?
#
loop_
_entity_poly.entity_id
_entity_poly.type
_entity_poly.pdbx_seq_one_letter_code
_entity_poly.pdbx_strand_id
1 'polypeptide(L)'
;MKQLEKLIIEATVLTEPEAEVERVMQVCNACRYCEGFCAVFPAMTQRLEFGKADIHYLANLCHNCGACLHACQYAPPHEFAINVPKAMAQARLETYQQYAQPAAFWRVIPSGGDHRRAGADSRSDALFITGDGAERVADSSAAGR
;
A
#
# COMPACT_ATOMS: atom_id res chain seq x y z
N MET A 1 -11.94 33.74 -4.45
CA MET A 1 -12.74 32.52 -4.21
C MET A 1 -12.31 31.39 -5.14
N LYS A 2 -12.46 31.49 -6.47
CA LYS A 2 -12.14 30.40 -7.43
C LYS A 2 -10.72 29.77 -7.32
N GLN A 3 -9.69 30.58 -7.10
CA GLN A 3 -8.30 30.09 -6.91
C GLN A 3 -8.18 29.22 -5.65
N LEU A 4 -8.83 29.63 -4.56
CA LEU A 4 -8.79 28.93 -3.28
C LEU A 4 -9.54 27.59 -3.39
N GLU A 5 -10.70 27.58 -4.04
CA GLU A 5 -11.45 26.36 -4.32
C GLU A 5 -10.62 25.33 -5.08
N LYS A 6 -9.86 25.77 -6.10
CA LYS A 6 -8.96 24.88 -6.84
C LYS A 6 -7.90 24.23 -5.94
N LEU A 7 -7.25 25.03 -5.09
CA LEU A 7 -6.20 24.52 -4.19
C LEU A 7 -6.76 23.55 -3.15
N ILE A 8 -7.98 23.80 -2.66
CA ILE A 8 -8.68 22.89 -1.75
C ILE A 8 -8.93 21.56 -2.45
N ILE A 9 -9.48 21.58 -3.67
CA ILE A 9 -9.75 20.36 -4.44
C ILE A 9 -8.46 19.55 -4.65
N GLU A 10 -7.37 20.20 -5.05
CA GLU A 10 -6.08 19.53 -5.28
C GLU A 10 -5.51 18.88 -4.00
N ALA A 11 -5.75 19.50 -2.83
CA ALA A 11 -5.34 18.97 -1.54
C ALA A 11 -6.23 17.82 -1.02
N THR A 12 -7.52 17.79 -1.40
CA THR A 12 -8.49 16.81 -0.91
C THR A 12 -8.67 15.59 -1.81
N VAL A 13 -8.36 15.70 -3.11
CA VAL A 13 -8.53 14.57 -4.05
C VAL A 13 -7.41 13.55 -3.87
N LEU A 14 -7.81 12.31 -3.59
CA LEU A 14 -6.91 11.16 -3.43
C LEU A 14 -6.67 10.43 -4.75
N THR A 15 -5.45 9.93 -4.94
CA THR A 15 -5.10 8.95 -5.98
C THR A 15 -5.61 7.54 -5.62
N GLU A 16 -5.52 6.57 -6.53
CA GLU A 16 -5.90 5.17 -6.24
C GLU A 16 -5.08 4.57 -5.07
N PRO A 17 -3.74 4.73 -5.01
CA PRO A 17 -2.97 4.26 -3.85
C PRO A 17 -3.29 5.00 -2.55
N GLU A 18 -3.54 6.31 -2.62
CA GLU A 18 -3.93 7.09 -1.44
C GLU A 18 -5.29 6.63 -0.90
N ALA A 19 -6.27 6.42 -1.78
CA ALA A 19 -7.60 5.91 -1.41
C ALA A 19 -7.54 4.48 -0.82
N GLU A 20 -6.61 3.63 -1.28
CA GLU A 20 -6.42 2.32 -0.67
C GLU A 20 -5.81 2.42 0.74
N VAL A 21 -4.89 3.35 0.97
CA VAL A 21 -4.39 3.62 2.32
C VAL A 21 -5.50 4.15 3.22
N GLU A 22 -6.33 5.07 2.74
CA GLU A 22 -7.51 5.56 3.47
C GLU A 22 -8.40 4.40 3.91
N ARG A 23 -8.80 3.53 2.97
CA ARG A 23 -9.64 2.36 3.25
C ARG A 23 -9.01 1.44 4.30
N VAL A 24 -7.73 1.12 4.14
CA VAL A 24 -7.00 0.24 5.05
C VAL A 24 -6.89 0.87 6.44
N MET A 25 -6.53 2.15 6.54
CA MET A 25 -6.41 2.84 7.83
C MET A 25 -7.76 3.02 8.52
N GLN A 26 -8.85 3.21 7.79
CA GLN A 26 -10.21 3.22 8.36
C GLN A 26 -10.55 1.89 9.05
N VAL A 27 -10.25 0.76 8.40
CA VAL A 27 -10.45 -0.58 8.97
C VAL A 27 -9.50 -0.82 10.15
N CYS A 28 -8.23 -0.43 10.03
CA CYS A 28 -7.24 -0.58 11.10
C CYS A 28 -7.61 0.24 12.34
N ASN A 29 -8.13 1.45 12.18
CA ASN A 29 -8.55 2.32 13.27
C ASN A 29 -9.76 1.75 14.03
N ALA A 30 -10.63 1.02 13.33
CA ALA A 30 -11.74 0.30 13.95
C ALA A 30 -11.27 -0.97 14.70
N CYS A 31 -10.35 -1.75 14.11
CA CYS A 31 -10.02 -3.08 14.65
C CYS A 31 -8.91 -3.06 15.72
N ARG A 32 -7.93 -2.15 15.64
CA ARG A 32 -6.80 -1.92 16.56
C ARG A 32 -5.99 -3.15 17.02
N TYR A 33 -6.23 -4.33 16.47
CA TYR A 33 -5.61 -5.58 16.89
C TYR A 33 -4.08 -5.57 16.74
N CYS A 34 -3.59 -4.88 15.70
CA CYS A 34 -2.17 -4.80 15.37
C CYS A 34 -1.45 -3.59 15.99
N GLU A 35 -2.09 -2.81 16.85
CA GLU A 35 -1.58 -1.52 17.35
C GLU A 35 -0.19 -1.65 18.03
N GLY A 36 0.06 -2.74 18.76
CA GLY A 36 1.33 -2.99 19.43
C GLY A 36 2.49 -3.45 18.52
N PHE A 37 2.23 -3.76 17.25
CA PHE A 37 3.24 -4.35 16.36
C PHE A 37 3.96 -3.33 15.45
N CYS A 38 3.45 -2.11 15.34
CA CYS A 38 4.00 -1.11 14.41
C CYS A 38 3.85 0.32 14.93
N ALA A 39 4.92 1.12 14.84
CA ALA A 39 4.94 2.52 15.24
C ALA A 39 4.01 3.44 14.41
N VAL A 40 3.51 2.96 13.25
CA VAL A 40 2.52 3.68 12.45
C VAL A 40 1.17 3.78 13.18
N PHE A 41 0.78 2.77 13.94
CA PHE A 41 -0.56 2.73 14.55
C PHE A 41 -0.77 3.75 15.68
N PRO A 42 0.21 4.01 16.59
CA PRO A 42 0.10 5.13 17.52
C PRO A 42 -0.13 6.48 16.84
N ALA A 43 0.44 6.69 15.65
CA ALA A 43 0.19 7.90 14.87
C ALA A 43 -1.19 7.86 14.18
N MET A 44 -1.58 6.72 13.61
CA MET A 44 -2.87 6.55 12.95
C MET A 44 -4.05 6.78 13.92
N THR A 45 -4.00 6.25 15.14
CA THR A 45 -5.10 6.31 16.12
C THR A 45 -5.42 7.72 16.64
N GLN A 46 -4.53 8.69 16.38
CA GLN A 46 -4.75 10.11 16.70
C GLN A 46 -5.56 10.85 15.63
N ARG A 47 -6.00 10.15 14.58
CA ARG A 47 -6.70 10.71 13.41
C ARG A 47 -8.09 10.10 13.28
N LEU A 48 -9.05 10.95 12.91
CA LEU A 48 -10.44 10.55 12.64
C LEU A 48 -10.69 10.32 11.16
N GLU A 49 -9.99 11.07 10.32
CA GLU A 49 -10.05 11.00 8.86
C GLU A 49 -8.63 10.84 8.32
N PHE A 50 -8.49 10.23 7.15
CA PHE A 50 -7.20 9.96 6.52
C PHE A 50 -7.07 10.74 5.22
N GLY A 51 -6.89 12.06 5.34
CA GLY A 51 -6.64 12.93 4.20
C GLY A 51 -5.24 12.72 3.60
N LYS A 52 -5.01 13.33 2.43
CA LYS A 52 -3.77 13.19 1.64
C LYS A 52 -2.49 13.40 2.47
N ALA A 53 -2.44 14.46 3.26
CA ALA A 53 -1.29 14.78 4.10
C ALA A 53 -1.01 13.71 5.16
N ASP A 54 -2.07 13.16 5.77
CA ASP A 54 -1.95 12.11 6.77
C ASP A 54 -1.50 10.79 6.14
N ILE A 55 -2.05 10.43 4.97
CA ILE A 55 -1.62 9.28 4.20
C ILE A 55 -0.13 9.38 3.86
N HIS A 56 0.32 10.53 3.35
CA HIS A 56 1.73 10.73 3.00
C HIS A 56 2.64 10.63 4.22
N TYR A 57 2.20 11.19 5.35
CA TYR A 57 2.92 11.08 6.61
C TYR A 57 3.02 9.63 7.09
N LEU A 58 1.90 8.89 7.13
CA LEU A 58 1.87 7.48 7.57
C LEU A 58 2.65 6.57 6.63
N ALA A 59 2.58 6.80 5.31
CA ALA A 59 3.32 6.03 4.31
C ALA A 59 4.83 6.17 4.47
N ASN A 60 5.30 7.38 4.79
CA ASN A 60 6.72 7.64 5.04
C ASN A 60 7.16 7.23 6.45
N LEU A 61 6.23 7.05 7.39
CA LEU A 61 6.50 6.44 8.70
C LEU A 61 6.58 4.90 8.62
N CYS A 62 5.99 4.28 7.60
CA CYS A 62 6.00 2.83 7.42
C CYS A 62 7.36 2.33 6.88
N HIS A 63 8.02 1.45 7.62
CA HIS A 63 9.27 0.79 7.18
C HIS A 63 9.07 -0.54 6.45
N ASN A 64 7.83 -0.90 6.10
CA ASN A 64 7.53 -2.09 5.32
C ASN A 64 8.01 -3.42 5.95
N CYS A 65 8.09 -3.50 7.28
CA CYS A 65 8.61 -4.66 8.01
C CYS A 65 7.67 -5.89 8.04
N GLY A 66 6.39 -5.73 7.70
CA GLY A 66 5.43 -6.83 7.59
C GLY A 66 4.84 -7.37 8.90
N ALA A 67 5.33 -6.96 10.09
CA ALA A 67 4.83 -7.46 11.37
C ALA A 67 3.31 -7.30 11.54
N CYS A 68 2.77 -6.14 11.13
CA CYS A 68 1.34 -5.88 11.19
C CYS A 68 0.51 -6.75 10.23
N LEU A 69 1.07 -7.15 9.09
CA LEU A 69 0.42 -8.02 8.11
C LEU A 69 0.31 -9.44 8.66
N HIS A 70 1.38 -9.96 9.26
CA HIS A 70 1.38 -11.30 9.85
C HIS A 70 0.43 -11.44 11.04
N ALA A 71 0.21 -10.36 11.79
CA ALA A 71 -0.72 -10.34 12.92
C ALA A 71 -2.18 -10.01 12.53
N CYS A 72 -2.45 -9.64 11.27
CA CYS A 72 -3.75 -9.10 10.88
C CYS A 72 -4.80 -10.19 10.68
N GLN A 73 -5.94 -10.05 11.35
CA GLN A 73 -7.10 -10.94 11.19
C GLN A 73 -7.77 -10.82 9.82
N TYR A 74 -7.58 -9.69 9.14
CA TYR A 74 -8.19 -9.36 7.86
C TYR A 74 -7.18 -9.39 6.71
N ALA A 75 -6.01 -10.00 6.92
CA ALA A 75 -5.05 -10.23 5.85
C ALA A 75 -5.67 -11.12 4.75
N PRO A 76 -5.21 -11.02 3.49
CA PRO A 76 -5.58 -11.97 2.45
C PRO A 76 -5.38 -13.42 2.93
N PRO A 77 -6.32 -14.34 2.65
CA PRO A 77 -7.41 -14.26 1.66
C PRO A 77 -8.75 -13.70 2.18
N HIS A 78 -8.79 -13.06 3.36
CA HIS A 78 -10.02 -12.43 3.88
C HIS A 78 -10.59 -11.40 2.89
N GLU A 79 -11.92 -11.20 2.88
CA GLU A 79 -12.62 -10.32 1.93
C GLU A 79 -12.10 -8.86 1.93
N PHE A 80 -11.73 -8.35 3.10
CA PHE A 80 -11.14 -7.00 3.24
C PHE A 80 -9.72 -6.89 2.71
N ALA A 81 -9.04 -8.02 2.51
CA ALA A 81 -7.71 -8.15 1.92
C ALA A 81 -6.69 -7.11 2.42
N ILE A 82 -6.65 -6.88 3.75
CA ILE A 82 -5.86 -5.80 4.35
C ILE A 82 -4.37 -6.09 4.21
N ASN A 83 -3.66 -5.23 3.47
CA ASN A 83 -2.21 -5.29 3.31
C ASN A 83 -1.57 -3.91 3.51
N VAL A 84 -1.32 -3.57 4.77
CA VAL A 84 -0.72 -2.27 5.17
C VAL A 84 0.64 -2.04 4.50
N PRO A 85 1.61 -2.98 4.51
CA PRO A 85 2.90 -2.74 3.85
C PRO A 85 2.75 -2.39 2.36
N LYS A 86 1.95 -3.18 1.62
CA LYS A 86 1.75 -2.95 0.18
C LYS A 86 1.12 -1.60 -0.10
N ALA A 87 0.03 -1.25 0.58
CA ALA A 87 -0.67 0.02 0.38
C ALA A 87 0.26 1.22 0.67
N MET A 88 0.97 1.17 1.81
CA MET A 88 1.91 2.23 2.20
C MET A 88 3.08 2.37 1.21
N ALA A 89 3.62 1.26 0.72
CA ALA A 89 4.71 1.29 -0.26
C ALA A 89 4.29 1.94 -1.59
N GLN A 90 3.06 1.67 -2.04
CA GLN A 90 2.51 2.27 -3.26
C GLN A 90 2.30 3.79 -3.10
N ALA A 91 1.64 4.21 -2.02
CA ALA A 91 1.47 5.64 -1.72
C ALA A 91 2.83 6.35 -1.57
N ARG A 92 3.80 5.73 -0.91
CA ARG A 92 5.15 6.29 -0.74
C ARG A 92 5.87 6.50 -2.07
N LEU A 93 5.75 5.56 -3.01
CA LEU A 93 6.35 5.70 -4.34
C LEU A 93 5.81 6.96 -5.06
N GLU A 94 4.51 7.22 -4.98
CA GLU A 94 3.91 8.43 -5.54
C GLU A 94 4.47 9.70 -4.89
N THR A 95 4.62 9.72 -3.55
CA THR A 95 5.22 10.86 -2.85
C THR A 95 6.66 11.12 -3.30
N TYR A 96 7.45 10.06 -3.52
CA TYR A 96 8.83 10.21 -4.01
C TYR A 96 8.85 10.79 -5.42
N GLN A 97 7.98 10.34 -6.31
CA GLN A 97 7.89 10.88 -7.66
C GLN A 97 7.47 12.36 -7.68
N GLN A 98 6.56 12.75 -6.79
CA GLN A 98 6.05 14.12 -6.70
C GLN A 98 7.06 15.10 -6.05
N TYR A 99 7.74 14.66 -5.00
CA TYR A 99 8.55 15.55 -4.16
C TYR A 99 10.06 15.40 -4.35
N ALA A 100 10.57 14.31 -4.93
CA ALA A 100 12.00 14.17 -5.18
C ALA A 100 12.47 15.11 -6.30
N GLN A 101 13.43 15.97 -5.96
CA GLN A 101 14.08 16.90 -6.87
C GLN A 101 15.53 16.44 -7.15
N PRO A 102 16.11 16.74 -8.32
CA PRO A 102 15.51 17.41 -9.48
C PRO A 102 14.53 16.52 -10.26
N ALA A 103 13.45 17.11 -10.77
CA ALA A 103 12.39 16.37 -11.48
C ALA A 103 12.88 15.55 -12.71
N ALA A 104 14.04 15.90 -13.28
CA ALA A 104 14.64 15.13 -14.36
C ALA A 104 15.05 13.70 -13.92
N PHE A 105 15.36 13.50 -12.64
CA PHE A 105 15.89 12.23 -12.13
C PHE A 105 14.80 11.21 -11.78
N TRP A 106 13.58 11.61 -11.43
CA TRP A 106 12.51 10.64 -11.13
C TRP A 106 12.09 9.84 -12.37
N ARG A 107 12.24 10.42 -13.58
CA ARG A 107 11.91 9.79 -14.86
C ARG A 107 12.80 8.56 -15.19
N VAL A 108 13.92 8.41 -14.48
CA VAL A 108 14.86 7.29 -14.59
C VAL A 108 14.63 6.24 -13.51
N ILE A 109 13.85 6.55 -12.47
CA ILE A 109 13.47 5.59 -11.44
C ILE A 109 12.38 4.71 -12.06
N PRO A 110 12.64 3.40 -12.31
CA PRO A 110 11.59 2.52 -12.75
C PRO A 110 10.49 2.54 -11.69
N SER A 111 9.28 2.90 -12.08
CA SER A 111 8.10 2.82 -11.24
C SER A 111 7.96 1.37 -10.78
N GLY A 112 8.43 1.09 -9.56
CA GLY A 112 8.50 -0.25 -9.01
C GLY A 112 7.11 -0.87 -8.94
N GLY A 113 6.88 -1.88 -9.77
CA GLY A 113 5.78 -2.83 -9.62
C GLY A 113 4.38 -2.32 -9.97
N ASP A 114 4.20 -1.65 -11.12
CA ASP A 114 2.88 -1.62 -11.76
C ASP A 114 2.69 -2.90 -12.60
N HIS A 115 2.11 -3.95 -12.00
CA HIS A 115 1.69 -5.15 -12.73
C HIS A 115 0.51 -4.90 -13.69
N ARG A 116 -0.03 -3.67 -13.78
CA ARG A 116 -1.21 -3.33 -14.60
C ARG A 116 -0.92 -2.57 -15.90
N ARG A 117 0.34 -2.54 -16.38
CA ARG A 117 0.67 -2.07 -17.73
C ARG A 117 1.20 -3.11 -18.72
N ALA A 118 1.27 -4.39 -18.36
CA ALA A 118 1.62 -5.46 -19.30
C ALA A 118 0.36 -6.10 -19.90
N GLY A 119 -0.34 -5.35 -20.74
CA GLY A 119 -1.09 -5.98 -21.82
C GLY A 119 -0.09 -6.42 -22.89
N ALA A 120 -0.02 -7.72 -23.14
CA ALA A 120 0.71 -8.40 -24.21
C ALA A 120 2.24 -8.55 -24.06
N ASP A 121 2.71 -9.65 -23.44
CA ASP A 121 3.41 -10.73 -24.17
C ASP A 121 3.68 -11.92 -23.23
N SER A 122 3.02 -13.06 -23.49
CA SER A 122 2.99 -14.26 -22.64
C SER A 122 4.21 -15.16 -22.84
N ARG A 123 5.42 -14.61 -22.81
CA ARG A 123 6.66 -15.39 -23.08
C ARG A 123 7.85 -15.16 -22.15
N SER A 124 7.71 -14.30 -21.13
CA SER A 124 8.84 -13.94 -20.25
C SER A 124 8.75 -14.47 -18.81
N ASP A 125 7.63 -15.09 -18.42
CA ASP A 125 7.38 -15.50 -17.03
C ASP A 125 8.13 -16.76 -16.56
N ALA A 126 9.02 -17.32 -17.39
CA ALA A 126 9.64 -18.62 -17.12
C ALA A 126 11.07 -18.56 -16.54
N LEU A 127 11.69 -17.39 -16.32
CA LEU A 127 13.13 -17.34 -16.03
C LEU A 127 13.56 -16.83 -14.64
N PHE A 128 12.65 -16.36 -13.79
CA PHE A 128 13.02 -15.82 -12.46
C PHE A 128 12.51 -16.62 -11.25
N ILE A 129 11.93 -17.80 -11.45
CA ILE A 129 11.51 -18.69 -10.35
C ILE A 129 12.12 -20.08 -10.51
N THR A 130 13.44 -20.18 -10.40
CA THR A 130 14.11 -21.42 -9.98
C THR A 130 15.30 -21.05 -9.10
N GLY A 131 15.06 -21.00 -7.80
CA GLY A 131 16.05 -20.71 -6.76
C GLY A 131 15.43 -20.97 -5.40
N ASP A 132 15.28 -22.26 -5.10
CA ASP A 132 15.05 -22.92 -3.80
C ASP A 132 14.49 -22.10 -2.63
N GLY A 133 13.25 -22.42 -2.22
CA GLY A 133 12.69 -22.00 -0.94
C GLY A 133 11.16 -21.97 -0.82
N ALA A 134 10.42 -22.21 -1.90
CA ALA A 134 8.95 -22.20 -1.88
C ALA A 134 8.37 -23.62 -1.86
N GLU A 135 8.62 -24.36 -0.78
CA GLU A 135 7.85 -25.57 -0.50
C GLU A 135 6.77 -25.30 0.55
N ARG A 136 5.52 -25.55 0.11
CA ARG A 136 4.32 -25.86 0.90
C ARG A 136 3.70 -24.75 1.74
N VAL A 137 2.92 -23.88 1.08
CA VAL A 137 1.57 -23.54 1.54
C VAL A 137 0.63 -23.59 0.32
N ALA A 138 0.41 -24.80 -0.21
CA ALA A 138 -0.58 -25.07 -1.23
C ALA A 138 -1.75 -25.81 -0.59
N ASP A 139 -2.85 -25.09 -0.45
CA ASP A 139 -4.22 -25.52 -0.73
C ASP A 139 -4.72 -26.86 -0.11
N SER A 140 -5.37 -26.77 1.05
CA SER A 140 -6.17 -27.85 1.63
C SER A 140 -7.68 -27.73 1.31
N SER A 141 -8.07 -26.96 0.29
CA SER A 141 -9.49 -26.71 -0.02
C SER A 141 -10.06 -27.52 -1.20
N ALA A 142 -9.33 -28.50 -1.74
CA ALA A 142 -9.79 -29.33 -2.85
C ALA A 142 -9.62 -30.85 -2.64
N ALA A 143 -10.10 -31.40 -1.53
CA ALA A 143 -10.35 -32.85 -1.39
C ALA A 143 -11.37 -33.15 -0.29
N GLY A 144 -12.66 -33.10 -0.65
CA GLY A 144 -13.77 -33.48 0.21
C GLY A 144 -14.83 -34.25 -0.58
N ARG A 145 -14.55 -35.52 -0.87
CA ARG A 145 -15.48 -36.61 -1.16
C ARG A 145 -14.83 -37.91 -0.72
#